data_AF-A0A318HL39-F1
#
_entry.id   AF-A0A318HL39-F1
#
_cell.length_a   1.000
_cell.length_b   1.000
_cell.length_c   1.000
_cell.angle_alpha   90.00
_cell.angle_beta   90.00
_cell.angle_gamma   90.00
#
_symmetry.space_group_name_H-M   'P 1'
#
loop_
_entity.id
_entity.type
_entity.pdbx_description
1 polymer ?
#
loop_
_entity_poly.entity_id
_entity_poly.type
_entity_poly.pdbx_seq_one_letter_code
_entity_poly.pdbx_strand_id
1 'polypeptide(L)' 'MISDMMDGMGATILGRNMFGPIRGEWGDSDWRGWWGDVPPYRCPVFVLTHHAHDPIEMEGGTTFHFVTDGIESAYAQA' A
#
# COMPACT_ATOMS: atom_id res chain seq x y z
N MET A 1 0.97 -15.94 12.59
CA MET A 1 2.41 -15.66 12.84
C MET A 1 2.91 -14.35 12.23
N ILE A 2 2.45 -13.85 11.07
CA ILE A 2 2.70 -12.45 10.64
C ILE A 2 1.45 -11.56 10.81
N SER A 3 0.25 -12.10 10.54
CA SER A 3 -1.02 -11.36 10.71
C SER A 3 -1.20 -10.82 12.14
N ASP A 4 -0.85 -11.60 13.16
CA ASP A 4 -1.00 -11.20 14.57
C ASP A 4 -0.19 -9.96 14.95
N MET A 5 0.91 -9.67 14.24
CA MET A 5 1.74 -8.48 14.48
C MET A 5 1.13 -7.21 13.86
N MET A 6 0.18 -7.38 12.94
CA MET A 6 -0.46 -6.28 12.21
C MET A 6 -1.87 -5.97 12.72
N ASP A 7 -2.47 -6.90 13.46
CA ASP A 7 -3.78 -6.70 14.07
C ASP A 7 -3.75 -5.53 15.08
N GLY A 8 -4.69 -4.60 14.92
CA GLY A 8 -4.82 -3.40 15.76
C GLY A 8 -4.11 -2.15 15.22
N MET A 9 -3.38 -2.24 14.11
CA MET A 9 -2.83 -1.05 13.43
C MET A 9 -3.93 -0.27 12.71
N GLY A 10 -3.99 1.05 12.93
CA GLY A 10 -4.96 1.94 12.28
C GLY A 10 -4.65 2.23 10.82
N ALA A 11 -3.35 2.26 10.47
CA ALA A 11 -2.84 2.42 9.12
C ALA A 11 -1.39 1.91 9.04
N THR A 12 -0.92 1.64 7.83
CA THR A 12 0.47 1.25 7.57
C THR A 12 1.08 2.16 6.50
N ILE A 13 2.34 2.59 6.67
CA ILE A 13 3.09 3.31 5.63
C ILE A 13 4.25 2.43 5.18
N LEU A 14 4.44 2.29 3.86
CA LEU A 14 5.54 1.52 3.30
C LEU A 14 6.10 2.14 2.01
N GLY A 15 7.33 1.76 1.68
CA GLY A 15 7.96 2.19 0.43
C GLY A 15 7.50 1.35 -0.76
N ARG A 16 7.46 1.96 -1.96
CA ARG A 16 7.13 1.30 -3.23
C ARG A 16 7.79 -0.05 -3.47
N ASN A 17 9.07 -0.22 -3.12
CA ASN A 17 9.77 -1.49 -3.36
C ASN A 17 9.24 -2.64 -2.49
N MET A 18 8.64 -2.32 -1.34
CA MET A 18 7.95 -3.31 -0.50
C MET A 18 6.58 -3.66 -1.10
N PHE A 19 5.89 -2.70 -1.75
CA PHE A 19 4.62 -2.96 -2.44
C PHE A 19 4.77 -3.86 -3.67
N GLY A 20 5.81 -3.66 -4.49
CA GLY A 20 5.92 -4.37 -5.76
C GLY A 20 7.25 -4.28 -6.50
N PRO A 21 7.41 -5.07 -7.57
CA PRO A 21 8.64 -5.15 -8.35
C PRO A 21 8.76 -4.05 -9.40
N ILE A 22 7.67 -3.33 -9.70
CA ILE A 22 7.63 -2.32 -10.76
C ILE A 22 8.60 -1.17 -10.44
N ARG A 23 9.37 -0.78 -11.45
CA ARG A 23 10.30 0.35 -11.42
C ARG A 23 9.89 1.33 -12.51
N GLY A 24 9.80 2.62 -12.17
CA GLY A 24 9.31 3.66 -13.08
C GLY A 24 7.79 3.80 -13.08
N GLU A 25 7.24 4.24 -14.22
CA GLU A 25 5.79 4.40 -14.40
C GLU A 25 5.05 3.06 -14.32
N TRP A 26 3.77 3.09 -13.95
CA TRP A 26 2.97 1.89 -13.77
C TRP A 26 2.59 1.21 -15.10
N GLY A 27 2.47 1.99 -16.18
CA GLY A 27 2.06 1.51 -17.49
C GLY A 27 0.70 0.80 -17.44
N ASP A 28 0.54 -0.25 -18.23
CA ASP A 28 -0.66 -1.11 -18.27
C ASP A 28 -0.57 -2.27 -17.26
N SER A 29 0.14 -2.08 -16.14
CA SER A 29 0.34 -3.16 -15.17
C SER A 29 -0.86 -3.35 -14.25
N ASP A 30 -1.44 -4.54 -14.25
CA ASP A 30 -2.47 -4.97 -13.30
C ASP A 30 -1.90 -5.41 -11.94
N TRP A 31 -0.74 -4.89 -11.52
CA TRP A 31 -0.08 -5.30 -10.28
C TRP A 31 -0.82 -4.78 -9.05
N ARG A 32 -1.21 -5.70 -8.16
CA ARG A 32 -2.01 -5.39 -6.95
C ARG A 32 -1.30 -5.67 -5.62
N GLY A 33 -0.03 -6.11 -5.67
CA GLY A 33 0.78 -6.45 -4.49
C GLY A 33 1.17 -7.93 -4.40
N TRP A 34 2.06 -8.26 -3.48
CA TRP A 34 2.60 -9.63 -3.30
C TRP A 34 1.65 -10.61 -2.61
N TRP A 35 0.56 -10.12 -2.00
CA TRP A 35 -0.20 -10.86 -0.98
C TRP A 35 -1.49 -11.51 -1.49
N GLY A 36 -1.75 -11.50 -2.79
CA GLY A 36 -3.03 -11.92 -3.35
C GLY A 36 -4.17 -10.99 -2.94
N ASP A 37 -5.41 -11.48 -3.00
CA ASP A 37 -6.61 -10.65 -2.84
C ASP A 37 -6.86 -10.16 -1.40
N VAL A 38 -6.32 -10.87 -0.39
CA VAL A 38 -6.49 -10.56 1.05
C VAL A 38 -5.14 -10.28 1.72
N PRO A 39 -4.62 -9.04 1.65
CA PRO A 39 -3.39 -8.66 2.33
C PRO A 39 -3.50 -8.74 3.86
N PRO A 40 -2.38 -8.95 4.59
CA PRO A 40 -2.40 -9.14 6.04
C PRO A 40 -2.59 -7.84 6.86
N TYR A 41 -2.67 -6.67 6.21
CA TYR A 41 -2.68 -5.37 6.89
C TYR A 41 -4.02 -5.04 7.54
N ARG A 42 -5.14 -5.37 6.88
CA ARG A 42 -6.52 -5.13 7.34
C ARG A 42 -6.81 -3.68 7.74
N CYS A 43 -6.07 -2.74 7.15
CA CYS A 43 -6.17 -1.30 7.37
C CYS A 43 -5.74 -0.57 6.08
N PRO A 44 -5.97 0.76 5.96
CA PRO A 44 -5.38 1.57 4.90
C PRO A 44 -3.85 1.48 4.89
N VAL A 45 -3.27 1.34 3.71
CA VAL A 45 -1.83 1.26 3.49
C VAL A 45 -1.39 2.36 2.56
N PHE A 46 -0.48 3.22 2.99
CA PHE A 46 0.06 4.33 2.20
C PHE A 46 1.43 3.96 1.62
N VAL A 47 1.49 3.85 0.30
CA VAL A 47 2.67 3.50 -0.49
C VAL A 47 3.36 4.77 -0.94
N LEU A 48 4.56 5.02 -0.42
CA LEU A 48 5.40 6.13 -0.87
C LEU A 48 6.02 5.83 -2.24
N THR A 49 5.75 6.70 -3.21
CA THR A 49 6.13 6.52 -4.62
C THR A 49 6.28 7.87 -5.31
N HIS A 50 7.12 7.97 -6.34
CA HIS A 50 7.17 9.19 -7.18
C HIS A 50 6.15 9.17 -8.33
N HIS A 51 5.44 8.06 -8.55
CA HIS A 51 4.47 7.93 -9.64
C HIS A 51 3.09 7.70 -9.06
N ALA A 52 2.15 8.58 -9.43
CA ALA A 52 0.76 8.53 -9.04
C ALA A 52 0.06 7.27 -9.57
N HIS A 53 -0.91 6.78 -8.81
CA HIS A 53 -1.75 5.64 -9.14
C HIS A 53 -3.04 5.72 -8.35
N ASP A 54 -4.14 5.24 -8.92
CA ASP A 54 -5.42 5.19 -8.21
C ASP A 54 -5.34 4.21 -7.01
N PRO A 55 -6.09 4.45 -5.93
CA PRO A 55 -6.11 3.51 -4.83
C PRO A 55 -6.57 2.11 -5.26
N ILE A 56 -5.97 1.07 -4.67
CA ILE A 56 -6.33 -0.32 -4.94
C ILE A 56 -7.01 -0.89 -3.70
N GLU A 57 -8.32 -1.12 -3.80
CA GLU A 57 -9.10 -1.81 -2.78
C GLU A 57 -8.87 -3.32 -2.87
N MET A 58 -8.66 -3.95 -1.72
CA MET A 58 -8.41 -5.37 -1.57
C MET A 58 -9.45 -6.00 -0.64
N GLU A 59 -9.63 -7.31 -0.74
CA GLU A 59 -10.47 -8.03 0.20
C GLU A 59 -9.86 -7.99 1.61
N GLY A 60 -10.70 -8.11 2.64
CA GLY A 60 -10.25 -8.08 4.04
C GLY A 60 -9.91 -6.69 4.59
N GLY A 61 -10.36 -5.62 3.91
CA GLY A 61 -10.34 -4.25 4.44
C GLY A 61 -9.03 -3.49 4.25
N THR A 62 -8.13 -3.99 3.40
CA THR A 62 -6.91 -3.25 3.01
C THR A 62 -7.19 -2.41 1.78
N THR A 63 -6.80 -1.14 1.80
CA THR A 63 -6.74 -0.29 0.59
C THR A 63 -5.35 0.28 0.46
N PHE A 64 -4.70 0.10 -0.70
CA PHE A 64 -3.42 0.70 -1.00
C PHE A 64 -3.61 2.09 -1.61
N HIS A 65 -3.14 3.12 -0.92
CA HIS A 65 -3.13 4.51 -1.38
C HIS A 65 -1.71 4.89 -1.82
N PHE A 66 -1.55 5.57 -2.95
CA PHE A 66 -0.24 5.92 -3.50
C PHE A 66 0.06 7.40 -3.27
N VAL A 67 1.04 7.69 -2.42
CA VAL A 67 1.37 9.04 -1.97
C VAL A 67 2.65 9.53 -2.66
N THR A 68 2.54 10.65 -3.37
CA THR A 68 3.65 11.30 -4.11
C THR A 68 4.31 12.45 -3.39
N ASP A 69 3.67 12.98 -2.35
CA ASP A 69 4.06 14.25 -1.72
C ASP A 69 4.96 14.05 -0.49
N GLY A 70 5.50 12.84 -0.33
CA GLY A 70 6.45 12.49 0.72
C GLY A 70 5.81 11.93 2.00
N ILE A 71 6.69 11.66 2.98
CA ILE A 71 6.33 10.93 4.21
C ILE A 71 5.39 11.71 5.12
N GLU A 72 5.54 13.03 5.23
CA GLU A 72 4.67 13.86 6.09
C GLU A 72 3.21 13.83 5.62
N SER A 73 2.99 13.86 4.30
CA SER A 73 1.65 13.73 3.71
C SER A 73 1.05 12.36 3.98
N ALA A 74 1.85 11.29 3.88
CA ALA A 74 1.38 9.94 4.21
C ALA A 74 1.06 9.80 5.70
N TYR A 75 1.85 10.40 6.58
CA TYR A 75 1.61 10.37 8.03
C TYR A 75 0.34 11.12 8.43
N ALA A 76 0.03 12.25 7.81
CA ALA A 76 -1.18 13.00 8.10
C ALA A 76 -2.48 12.29 7.64
N GLN A 77 -2.38 11.37 6.68
CA GLN A 77 -3.51 10.59 6.16
C GLN A 77 -3.71 9.26 6.89
N ALA A 78 -2.67 8.78 7.57
CA ALA A 78 -2.62 7.52 8.32
C ALA A 78 -3.26 7.64 9.71
#